data_AF-A0A0A7LQC7-F1
#
_entry.id   AF-A0A0A7LQC7-F1
#
_cell.length_a   1.000
_cell.length_b   1.000
_cell.length_c   1.000
_cell.angle_alpha   90.00
_cell.angle_beta   90.00
_cell.angle_gamma   90.00
#
_symmetry.space_group_name_H-M   'P 1'
#
loop_
_entity.id
_entity.type
_entity.pdbx_description
1 polymer ?
#
loop_
_entity_poly.entity_id
_entity_poly.type
_entity_poly.pdbx_seq_one_letter_code
_entity_poly.pdbx_strand_id
1 'polypeptide(L)'
;MTSASQAAYQALRDYLNSLLSPTHPDQALVEVPAALRPSLEAFMRGKTEYQDEAGRRMIYAHDLAAWAGDLIHGAGLATPLPLATVDVAALRAATLRQAA
;
A
#
# COMPACT_ATOMS: atom_id res chain seq x y z
N MET A 1 10.21 18.44 11.54
CA MET A 1 9.25 17.82 10.60
C MET A 1 8.47 18.96 9.95
N THR A 2 8.38 19.06 8.63
CA THR A 2 7.61 20.13 7.96
C THR A 2 6.13 19.74 7.90
N SER A 3 5.24 20.73 7.70
CA SER A 3 3.81 20.47 7.48
C SER A 3 3.56 19.49 6.32
N ALA A 4 4.34 19.59 5.24
CA ALA A 4 4.27 18.67 4.11
C ALA A 4 4.68 17.22 4.50
N SER A 5 5.76 17.05 5.26
CA SER A 5 6.16 15.72 5.74
C SER A 5 5.12 15.11 6.69
N GLN A 6 4.45 15.92 7.52
CA GLN A 6 3.38 15.44 8.39
C GLN A 6 2.15 15.00 7.59
N ALA A 7 1.76 15.76 6.56
CA ALA A 7 0.66 15.38 5.68
C ALA A 7 0.94 14.08 4.90
N ALA A 8 2.17 13.92 4.40
CA ALA A 8 2.60 12.70 3.73
C ALA A 8 2.62 11.49 4.68
N TYR A 9 3.14 11.67 5.89
CA TYR A 9 3.11 10.62 6.91
C TYR A 9 1.69 10.20 7.28
N GLN A 10 0.80 11.17 7.50
CA GLN A 10 -0.60 10.88 7.84
C GLN A 10 -1.31 10.13 6.72
N ALA A 11 -1.17 10.60 5.47
CA ALA A 11 -1.78 9.93 4.32
C ALA A 11 -1.26 8.50 4.12
N LEU A 12 0.04 8.28 4.39
CA LEU A 12 0.62 6.94 4.35
C LEU A 12 0.04 6.06 5.46
N ARG A 13 -0.04 6.58 6.69
CA ARG A 13 -0.61 5.86 7.84
C ARG A 13 -2.07 5.47 7.58
N ASP A 14 -2.87 6.39 7.04
CA ASP A 14 -4.28 6.18 6.75
C ASP A 14 -4.47 5.11 5.67
N TYR A 15 -3.70 5.18 4.58
CA TYR A 15 -3.68 4.15 3.54
C TYR A 15 -3.29 2.78 4.08
N LEU A 16 -2.22 2.66 4.85
CA LEU A 16 -1.81 1.35 5.39
C LEU A 16 -2.85 0.79 6.37
N ASN A 17 -3.48 1.64 7.18
CA ASN A 17 -4.55 1.20 8.07
C ASN A 17 -5.81 0.75 7.31
N SER A 18 -6.16 1.38 6.18
CA SER A 18 -7.34 0.97 5.40
C SER A 18 -7.17 -0.42 4.78
N LEU A 19 -5.93 -0.83 4.46
CA LEU A 19 -5.62 -2.20 4.02
C LEU A 19 -5.87 -3.26 5.11
N LEU A 20 -5.87 -2.88 6.38
CA LEU A 20 -6.16 -3.79 7.50
C LEU A 20 -7.66 -4.04 7.71
N SER A 21 -8.52 -3.35 6.97
CA SER A 21 -9.97 -3.58 7.05
C SER A 21 -10.30 -5.00 6.59
N PRO A 22 -11.12 -5.78 7.33
CA PRO A 22 -11.53 -7.12 6.91
C PRO A 22 -12.40 -7.11 5.64
N THR A 23 -12.93 -5.95 5.25
CA THR A 23 -13.70 -5.76 4.03
C THR A 23 -12.88 -5.20 2.87
N HIS A 24 -11.56 -5.04 3.05
CA HIS A 24 -10.70 -4.54 1.99
C HIS A 24 -10.68 -5.53 0.80
N PRO A 25 -10.92 -5.07 -0.45
CA PRO A 25 -10.94 -5.96 -1.61
C PRO A 25 -9.53 -6.30 -2.09
N ASP A 26 -9.43 -7.31 -2.96
CA ASP A 26 -8.24 -7.53 -3.75
C ASP A 26 -7.97 -6.31 -4.64
N GLN A 27 -6.69 -5.99 -4.88
CA GLN A 27 -6.33 -4.82 -5.68
C GLN A 27 -5.30 -5.17 -6.75
N ALA A 28 -5.38 -4.51 -7.90
CA ALA A 28 -4.34 -4.62 -8.90
C ALA A 28 -3.07 -3.93 -8.37
N LEU A 29 -1.88 -4.47 -8.64
CA LEU A 29 -0.62 -3.87 -8.21
C LEU A 29 -0.46 -2.42 -8.70
N VAL A 30 -1.04 -2.09 -9.86
CA VAL A 30 -1.03 -0.73 -10.41
C VAL A 30 -1.88 0.25 -9.60
N GLU A 31 -2.84 -0.23 -8.82
CA GLU A 31 -3.71 0.60 -7.97
C GLU A 31 -3.03 0.99 -6.65
N VAL A 32 -1.98 0.24 -6.27
CA VAL A 32 -1.11 0.58 -5.13
C VAL A 32 -0.31 1.84 -5.47
N PRO A 33 -0.20 2.80 -4.53
CA PRO A 33 0.64 4.00 -4.70
C PRO A 33 2.06 3.64 -5.15
N ALA A 34 2.55 4.30 -6.20
CA ALA A 34 3.80 3.94 -6.87
C ALA A 34 5.00 3.88 -5.90
N ALA A 35 5.05 4.78 -4.93
CA ALA A 35 6.09 4.83 -3.90
C ALA A 35 6.19 3.56 -3.03
N LEU A 36 5.11 2.77 -2.94
CA LEU A 36 5.04 1.57 -2.11
C LEU A 36 5.17 0.27 -2.90
N ARG A 37 5.00 0.32 -4.24
CA ARG A 37 5.04 -0.88 -5.10
C ARG A 37 6.33 -1.69 -4.93
N PRO A 38 7.55 -1.10 -4.91
CA PRO A 38 8.76 -1.91 -4.75
C PRO A 38 8.80 -2.70 -3.43
N SER A 39 8.27 -2.13 -2.34
CA SER A 39 8.17 -2.82 -1.05
C SER A 39 7.18 -3.97 -1.11
N LEU A 40 6.01 -3.75 -1.72
CA LEU A 40 5.01 -4.79 -1.88
C LEU A 40 5.51 -5.91 -2.81
N GLU A 41 6.18 -5.58 -3.91
CA GLU A 41 6.77 -6.56 -4.83
C GLU A 41 7.85 -7.40 -4.15
N ALA A 42 8.66 -6.80 -3.27
CA ALA A 42 9.62 -7.54 -2.45
C ALA A 42 8.91 -8.50 -1.48
N PHE A 43 7.82 -8.07 -0.85
CA PHE A 43 6.99 -8.92 0.03
C PHE A 43 6.32 -10.07 -0.72
N MET A 44 5.92 -9.85 -1.97
CA MET A 44 5.29 -10.86 -2.83
C MET A 44 6.30 -11.82 -3.46
N ARG A 45 7.62 -11.60 -3.31
CA ARG A 45 8.63 -12.47 -3.93
C ARG A 45 8.53 -13.89 -3.36
N GLY A 46 8.34 -14.88 -4.24
CA GLY A 46 8.18 -16.28 -3.85
C GLY A 46 6.74 -16.66 -3.48
N LYS A 47 5.80 -15.72 -3.50
CA LYS A 47 4.36 -16.00 -3.42
C LYS A 47 3.78 -16.24 -4.81
N THR A 48 2.63 -16.91 -4.86
CA THR A 48 1.89 -17.13 -6.11
C THR A 48 1.44 -15.81 -6.71
N GLU A 49 1.63 -15.66 -8.03
CA GLU A 49 1.17 -14.51 -8.77
C GLU A 49 -0.20 -14.78 -9.38
N TYR A 50 -1.11 -13.81 -9.25
CA TYR A 50 -2.45 -13.87 -9.81
C TYR A 50 -2.65 -12.71 -10.79
N GLN A 51 -3.50 -12.93 -11.79
CA GLN A 51 -3.89 -11.92 -12.76
C GLN A 51 -5.42 -11.91 -12.89
N ASP A 52 -6.00 -10.75 -13.15
CA ASP A 52 -7.42 -10.65 -13.51
C ASP A 52 -7.66 -11.00 -14.99
N GLU A 53 -8.92 -10.93 -15.41
CA GLU A 53 -9.33 -11.20 -16.80
C GLU A 53 -8.68 -10.26 -17.82
N ALA A 54 -8.22 -9.09 -17.39
CA ALA A 54 -7.50 -8.12 -18.21
C ALA A 54 -5.97 -8.32 -18.16
N GLY A 55 -5.47 -9.37 -17.49
CA GLY A 55 -4.05 -9.65 -17.34
C GLY A 55 -3.32 -8.75 -16.33
N ARG A 56 -4.06 -7.97 -15.52
CA ARG A 56 -3.46 -7.10 -14.50
C ARG A 56 -3.05 -7.95 -13.31
N ARG A 57 -1.82 -7.77 -12.82
CA ARG A 57 -1.32 -8.45 -11.62
C ARG A 57 -2.16 -8.06 -10.41
N MET A 58 -2.79 -9.05 -9.78
CA MET A 58 -3.66 -8.89 -8.61
C MET A 58 -2.90 -9.27 -7.34
N ILE A 59 -3.15 -8.51 -6.28
CA ILE A 59 -2.69 -8.79 -4.92
C ILE A 59 -3.91 -9.01 -4.05
N TYR A 60 -3.96 -10.15 -3.37
CA TYR A 60 -5.10 -10.49 -2.54
C TYR A 60 -5.16 -9.66 -1.26
N ALA A 61 -6.39 -9.36 -0.81
CA ALA A 61 -6.67 -8.61 0.40
C ALA A 61 -5.91 -9.14 1.63
N HIS A 62 -5.82 -10.46 1.76
CA HIS A 62 -5.05 -11.11 2.82
C HIS A 62 -3.56 -10.73 2.77
N ASP A 63 -2.93 -10.75 1.60
CA ASP A 63 -1.52 -10.39 1.46
C ASP A 63 -1.28 -8.90 1.67
N LEU A 64 -2.23 -8.05 1.25
CA LEU A 64 -2.19 -6.62 1.49
C LEU A 64 -2.28 -6.28 2.98
N ALA A 65 -3.19 -6.94 3.70
CA ALA A 65 -3.34 -6.79 5.14
C ALA A 65 -2.09 -7.29 5.88
N ALA A 66 -1.54 -8.45 5.49
CA ALA A 66 -0.31 -8.98 6.07
C ALA A 66 0.88 -8.03 5.85
N TRP A 67 1.06 -7.55 4.62
CA TRP A 67 2.10 -6.57 4.30
C TRP A 67 1.94 -5.26 5.07
N ALA A 68 0.73 -4.71 5.13
CA ALA A 68 0.46 -3.50 5.91
C ALA A 68 0.71 -3.71 7.40
N GLY A 69 0.35 -4.88 7.93
CA GLY A 69 0.62 -5.28 9.31
C GLY A 69 2.13 -5.29 9.61
N ASP A 70 2.94 -5.89 8.74
CA ASP A 70 4.40 -5.91 8.87
C ASP A 70 5.01 -4.49 8.84
N LEU A 71 4.47 -3.61 7.99
CA LEU A 71 4.94 -2.22 7.92
C LEU A 71 4.57 -1.39 9.16
N ILE A 72 3.42 -1.65 9.76
CA ILE A 72 2.91 -0.87 10.89
C ILE A 72 3.45 -1.38 12.23
N HIS A 73 3.45 -2.70 12.42
CA HIS A 73 3.69 -3.35 13.71
C HIS A 73 4.97 -4.19 13.73
N GLY A 74 5.46 -4.60 12.56
CA GLY A 74 6.58 -5.51 12.43
C GLY A 74 7.90 -4.82 12.09
N ALA A 75 8.56 -5.30 11.04
CA ALA A 75 9.88 -4.86 10.62
C ALA A 75 9.91 -3.45 9.99
N GLY A 76 8.75 -2.91 9.62
CA GLY A 76 8.69 -1.66 8.86
C GLY A 76 9.22 -1.82 7.43
N LEU A 77 9.52 -0.69 6.79
CA LEU A 77 10.07 -0.70 5.44
C LEU A 77 11.54 -1.13 5.46
N ALA A 78 11.90 -2.14 4.66
CA ALA A 78 13.29 -2.56 4.48
C ALA A 78 14.18 -1.46 3.88
N THR A 79 13.60 -0.52 3.14
CA THR A 79 14.28 0.67 2.61
C THR A 79 13.50 1.91 3.05
N PRO A 80 14.17 2.92 3.65
CA PRO A 80 13.49 4.15 4.06
C PRO A 80 12.75 4.79 2.89
N LEU A 81 11.46 5.10 3.10
CA LEU A 81 10.66 5.85 2.13
C LEU A 81 10.84 7.35 2.40
N PRO A 82 11.48 8.12 1.51
CA PRO A 82 11.59 9.56 1.69
C PRO A 82 10.20 10.19 1.55
N LEU A 83 9.67 10.78 2.63
CA LEU A 83 8.31 11.35 2.60
C LEU A 83 8.13 12.46 1.54
N ALA A 84 9.21 13.06 1.05
CA ALA A 84 9.18 14.03 -0.04
C ALA A 84 8.84 13.42 -1.40
N THR A 85 9.02 12.11 -1.60
CA THR A 85 8.68 11.41 -2.85
C THR A 85 7.26 10.84 -2.84
N VAL A 86 6.54 11.02 -1.74
CA VAL A 86 5.19 10.50 -1.55
C VAL A 86 4.19 11.49 -2.14
N ASP A 87 3.42 11.02 -3.12
CA ASP A 87 2.26 11.75 -3.62
C ASP A 87 1.08 11.59 -2.65
N VAL A 88 0.82 12.65 -1.88
CA VAL A 88 -0.25 12.70 -0.89
C VAL A 88 -1.63 12.56 -1.53
N ALA A 89 -1.82 13.13 -2.73
CA ALA A 89 -3.10 13.06 -3.42
C ALA A 89 -3.37 11.63 -3.93
N ALA A 90 -2.35 10.97 -4.46
CA ALA A 90 -2.45 9.57 -4.88
C ALA A 90 -2.77 8.63 -3.70
N LEU A 91 -2.13 8.82 -2.55
CA LEU A 91 -2.45 8.06 -1.34
C LEU A 91 -3.89 8.24 -0.89
N ARG A 92 -4.36 9.50 -0.79
CA ARG A 92 -5.74 9.79 -0.39
C ARG A 92 -6.75 9.21 -1.37
N ALA A 93 -6.49 9.32 -2.67
CA ALA A 93 -7.35 8.73 -3.69
C ALA A 93 -7.39 7.20 -3.58
N ALA A 94 -6.26 6.56 -3.29
CA ALA A 94 -6.20 5.13 -3.05
C ALA A 94 -6.97 4.72 -1.80
N THR A 95 -6.83 5.45 -0.68
CA THR A 95 -7.60 5.23 0.55
C THR A 95 -9.10 5.38 0.33
N LEU A 96 -9.54 6.44 -0.37
CA LEU A 96 -10.96 6.69 -0.61
C LEU A 96 -11.61 5.64 -1.51
N ARG A 97 -10.89 5.14 -2.53
CA ARG A 97 -11.39 4.07 -3.40
C ARG A 97 -11.75 2.80 -2.62
N GLN A 98 -11.12 2.57 -1.47
CA GLN A 98 -11.32 1.39 -0.64
C GLN A 98 -12.52 1.52 0.32
N ALA A 99 -13.04 2.74 0.50
CA ALA A 99 -14.17 3.03 1.38
C ALA A 99 -15.51 3.16 0.63
N ALA A 100 -15.47 3.11 -0.71
CA ALA A 100 -16.63 3.20 -1.60
C ALA A 100 -17.05 1.80 -2.07
#